data_AF-A0A015L7C9-F1
#
_entry.id   AF-A0A015L7C9-F1
#
_cell.length_a   1.000
_cell.length_b   1.000
_cell.length_c   1.000
_cell.angle_alpha   90.00
_cell.angle_beta   90.00
_cell.angle_gamma   90.00
#
_symmetry.space_group_name_H-M   'P 1'
#
loop_
_entity.id
_entity.type
_entity.pdbx_description
1 polymer ?
#
loop_
_entity_poly.entity_id
_entity_poly.type
_entity_poly.pdbx_seq_one_letter_code
_entity_poly.pdbx_strand_id
1 'polypeptide(L)'
;MRLTLQILHDLDFLHNPVMKKFCDQTRTLWNCIHESLNANKRDQDGKRHILSIVAEIFPYCEIKKNLNISSSDTINEAHKYTKIYGPDAECVEKPIFTQTTISCEKLDQLQQFLNDKNNVIISSYKTETKTDGLPVKYLKYTKESLWEKFSYQFPDDVKRTSFIMFL
;
A
#
# COMPACT_ATOMS: atom_id res chain seq x y z
N MET A 1 44.64 30.29 -26.48
CA MET A 1 43.35 29.66 -26.08
C MET A 1 42.43 29.30 -27.26
N ARG A 2 42.84 29.42 -28.53
CA ARG A 2 42.04 29.01 -29.71
C ARG A 2 42.30 27.55 -30.14
N LEU A 3 43.55 27.10 -30.00
CA LEU A 3 43.98 25.74 -30.35
C LEU A 3 43.30 24.66 -29.49
N THR A 4 43.07 24.92 -28.21
CA THR A 4 42.43 23.97 -27.29
C THR A 4 40.95 23.73 -27.59
N LEU A 5 40.21 24.74 -28.05
CA LEU A 5 38.80 24.61 -28.42
C LEU A 5 38.60 23.84 -29.73
N GLN A 6 39.48 24.07 -30.71
CA GLN A 6 39.45 23.37 -31.99
C GLN A 6 39.75 21.86 -31.81
N ILE A 7 40.73 21.53 -30.98
CA ILE A 7 41.09 20.14 -30.67
C ILE A 7 39.92 19.40 -29.98
N LEU A 8 39.19 20.06 -29.08
CA LEU A 8 38.02 19.47 -28.41
C LEU A 8 36.82 19.27 -29.34
N HIS A 9 36.69 20.12 -30.37
CA HIS A 9 35.68 19.99 -31.41
C HIS A 9 36.01 18.82 -32.36
N ASP A 10 37.26 18.74 -32.81
CA ASP A 10 37.70 17.74 -33.80
C ASP A 10 37.83 16.33 -33.19
N LEU A 11 37.95 16.22 -31.87
CA LEU A 11 37.91 14.95 -31.10
C LEU A 11 36.48 14.55 -30.67
N ASP A 12 35.44 15.19 -31.19
CA ASP A 12 34.02 14.91 -30.91
C ASP A 12 33.58 15.08 -29.44
N PHE A 13 34.44 15.64 -28.57
CA PHE A 13 34.12 15.88 -27.15
C PHE A 13 33.04 16.95 -26.95
N LEU A 14 32.85 17.84 -27.93
CA LEU A 14 31.83 18.90 -27.90
C LEU A 14 30.54 18.50 -28.64
N HIS A 15 30.50 17.33 -29.29
CA HIS A 15 29.23 16.74 -29.70
C HIS A 15 28.50 16.26 -28.45
N ASN A 16 27.69 17.16 -27.90
CA ASN A 16 26.77 16.83 -26.84
C ASN A 16 25.75 15.79 -27.37
N PRO A 17 25.74 14.51 -26.93
CA PRO A 17 24.77 13.53 -27.40
C PRO A 17 23.35 13.81 -26.86
N VAL A 18 23.17 14.89 -26.07
CA VAL A 18 21.99 15.13 -25.25
C VAL A 18 20.84 15.82 -26.01
N MET A 19 20.91 16.10 -27.31
CA MET A 19 19.81 16.84 -27.98
C MET A 19 19.13 16.17 -29.18
N LYS A 20 19.55 14.96 -29.60
CA LYS A 20 18.88 14.25 -30.70
C LYS A 20 17.93 13.12 -30.28
N LYS A 21 18.00 12.64 -29.03
CA LYS A 21 17.19 11.52 -28.51
C LYS A 21 15.91 11.94 -27.75
N PHE A 22 15.82 13.21 -27.32
CA PHE A 22 14.68 13.70 -26.53
C PHE A 22 13.41 13.97 -27.33
N CYS A 23 13.54 14.34 -28.62
CA CYS A 23 12.38 14.71 -29.44
C CYS A 23 11.44 13.52 -29.68
N ASP A 24 12.00 12.31 -29.83
CA ASP A 24 11.22 11.11 -30.03
C ASP A 24 10.58 10.62 -28.73
N GLN A 25 11.29 10.66 -27.60
CA GLN A 25 10.76 10.17 -26.31
C GLN A 25 9.58 10.99 -25.79
N THR A 26 9.66 12.33 -25.84
CA THR A 26 8.54 13.18 -25.40
C THR A 26 7.32 13.03 -26.31
N ARG A 27 7.53 12.88 -27.63
CA ARG A 27 6.43 12.61 -28.57
C ARG A 27 5.78 11.26 -28.32
N THR A 28 6.58 10.22 -28.09
CA THR A 28 6.09 8.88 -27.75
C THR A 28 5.31 8.89 -26.42
N LEU A 29 5.79 9.65 -25.43
CA LEU A 29 5.09 9.83 -24.16
C LEU A 29 3.72 10.48 -24.36
N TRP A 30 3.63 11.56 -25.13
CA TRP A 30 2.36 12.21 -25.43
C TRP A 30 1.41 11.32 -26.24
N ASN A 31 1.92 10.52 -27.17
CA ASN A 31 1.10 9.53 -27.88
C ASN A 31 0.55 8.46 -26.93
N CYS A 32 1.38 7.94 -26.02
CA CYS A 32 0.95 6.96 -25.02
C CYS A 32 -0.10 7.56 -24.05
N ILE A 33 0.06 8.82 -23.63
CA ILE A 33 -0.96 9.54 -22.86
C ILE A 33 -2.26 9.68 -23.66
N HIS A 34 -2.17 9.99 -24.95
CA HIS A 34 -3.35 10.12 -25.81
C HIS A 34 -4.08 8.78 -26.04
N GLU A 35 -3.34 7.70 -26.26
CA GLU A 35 -3.90 6.35 -26.40
C GLU A 35 -4.55 5.87 -25.11
N SER A 36 -3.88 6.04 -23.97
CA SER A 36 -4.45 5.70 -22.67
C SER A 36 -5.68 6.54 -22.32
N LEU A 37 -5.74 7.82 -22.73
CA LEU A 37 -6.94 8.64 -22.61
C LEU A 37 -8.12 8.11 -23.44
N ASN A 38 -7.85 7.55 -24.62
CA ASN A 38 -8.89 6.97 -25.49
C ASN A 38 -9.36 5.60 -24.99
N ALA A 39 -8.45 4.80 -24.44
CA ALA A 39 -8.77 3.49 -23.86
C ALA A 39 -9.47 3.61 -22.48
N ASN A 40 -9.29 4.74 -21.79
CA ASN A 40 -9.83 4.96 -20.46
C ASN A 40 -11.37 5.04 -20.46
N LYS A 41 -12.01 4.18 -19.67
CA LYS A 41 -13.47 4.12 -19.45
C LYS A 41 -14.03 5.31 -18.62
N ARG A 42 -13.19 6.29 -18.21
CA ARG A 42 -13.54 7.51 -17.45
C ARG A 42 -14.22 7.24 -16.09
N ASP A 43 -13.90 6.12 -15.47
CA ASP A 43 -14.32 5.81 -14.11
C ASP A 43 -13.51 6.62 -13.06
N GLN A 44 -13.80 6.42 -11.77
CA GLN A 44 -13.13 7.16 -10.69
C GLN A 44 -11.60 6.94 -10.66
N ASP A 45 -11.10 5.86 -11.24
CA ASP A 45 -9.68 5.48 -11.27
C ASP A 45 -8.99 5.73 -12.62
N GLY A 46 -9.66 6.39 -13.56
CA GLY A 46 -9.12 6.66 -14.88
C GLY A 46 -7.77 7.41 -14.87
N LYS A 47 -7.52 8.25 -13.86
CA LYS A 47 -6.21 8.91 -13.68
C LYS A 47 -5.09 7.92 -13.34
N ARG A 48 -5.40 6.94 -12.47
CA ARG A 48 -4.46 5.90 -12.07
C ARG A 48 -4.18 4.95 -13.22
N HIS A 49 -5.22 4.61 -13.99
CA HIS A 49 -5.10 3.76 -15.18
C HIS A 49 -4.21 4.40 -16.25
N ILE A 50 -4.46 5.67 -16.61
CA ILE A 50 -3.63 6.44 -17.55
C ILE A 50 -2.17 6.46 -17.09
N LEU A 51 -1.92 6.78 -15.83
CA LEU A 51 -0.56 6.87 -15.31
C LEU A 51 0.12 5.49 -15.24
N SER A 52 -0.64 4.42 -15.00
CA SER A 52 -0.12 3.06 -14.98
C SER A 52 0.33 2.61 -16.37
N ILE A 53 -0.47 2.87 -17.43
CA ILE A 53 -0.06 2.58 -18.81
C ILE A 53 1.25 3.31 -19.16
N VAL A 54 1.35 4.59 -18.79
CA VAL A 54 2.59 5.37 -19.01
C VAL A 54 3.75 4.81 -18.17
N ALA A 55 3.50 4.37 -16.94
CA ALA A 55 4.50 3.80 -16.04
C ALA A 55 4.97 2.38 -16.44
N GLU A 56 4.25 1.69 -17.32
CA GLU A 56 4.75 0.45 -17.91
C GLU A 56 5.85 0.72 -18.94
N ILE A 57 5.65 1.75 -19.77
CA ILE A 57 6.50 2.03 -20.93
C ILE A 57 7.69 2.93 -20.55
N PHE A 58 7.51 3.87 -19.62
CA PHE A 58 8.49 4.90 -19.30
C PHE A 58 9.08 4.74 -17.90
N PRO A 59 10.39 4.98 -17.70
CA PRO A 59 11.00 4.95 -16.37
C PRO A 59 10.61 6.18 -15.54
N TYR A 60 10.68 6.04 -14.21
CA TYR A 60 10.34 7.08 -13.23
C TYR A 60 10.91 8.47 -13.57
N CYS A 61 12.20 8.54 -13.93
CA CYS A 61 12.90 9.80 -14.20
C CYS A 61 12.33 10.55 -15.41
N GLU A 62 11.91 9.82 -16.46
CA GLU A 62 11.31 10.39 -17.65
C GLU A 62 9.90 10.91 -17.34
N ILE A 63 9.09 10.15 -16.59
CA ILE A 63 7.75 10.57 -16.19
C ILE A 63 7.81 11.83 -15.33
N LYS A 64 8.68 11.84 -14.31
CA LYS A 64 8.84 12.98 -13.40
C LYS A 64 9.26 14.24 -14.15
N LYS A 65 10.24 14.12 -15.06
CA LYS A 65 10.77 15.26 -15.83
C LYS A 65 9.74 15.80 -16.82
N ASN A 66 9.02 14.94 -17.54
CA ASN A 66 8.09 15.36 -18.58
C ASN A 66 6.75 15.87 -18.02
N LEU A 67 6.24 15.27 -16.93
CA LEU A 67 4.96 15.65 -16.32
C LEU A 67 5.10 16.66 -15.17
N ASN A 68 6.33 17.03 -14.80
CA ASN A 68 6.63 17.95 -13.70
C ASN A 68 5.90 17.58 -12.38
N ILE A 69 5.84 16.28 -12.06
CA ILE A 69 5.13 15.77 -10.89
C ILE A 69 5.98 16.00 -9.64
N SER A 70 5.43 16.74 -8.67
CA SER A 70 6.11 17.05 -7.41
C SER A 70 6.29 15.84 -6.49
N SER A 71 5.29 14.95 -6.44
CA SER A 71 5.33 13.77 -5.55
C SER A 71 5.91 12.53 -6.25
N SER A 72 6.92 11.93 -5.63
CA SER A 72 7.48 10.63 -6.05
C SER A 72 6.50 9.48 -5.89
N ASP A 73 5.57 9.60 -4.94
CA ASP A 73 4.76 8.48 -4.49
C ASP A 73 3.74 8.08 -5.55
N THR A 74 3.17 9.05 -6.26
CA THR A 74 2.20 8.81 -7.33
C THR A 74 2.77 7.96 -8.46
N ILE A 75 4.01 8.23 -8.88
CA ILE A 75 4.69 7.49 -9.96
C ILE A 75 5.07 6.08 -9.47
N ASN A 76 5.55 5.98 -8.22
CA ASN A 76 5.91 4.70 -7.62
C ASN A 76 4.69 3.78 -7.45
N GLU A 77 3.56 4.32 -7.00
CA GLU A 77 2.32 3.56 -6.88
C GLU A 77 1.79 3.11 -8.24
N ALA A 78 1.96 3.91 -9.29
CA ALA A 78 1.64 3.50 -10.66
C ALA A 78 2.52 2.33 -11.13
N HIS A 79 3.85 2.40 -10.93
CA HIS A 79 4.76 1.29 -11.25
C HIS A 79 4.49 0.02 -10.41
N LYS A 80 4.06 0.17 -9.15
CA LYS A 80 3.68 -1.00 -8.34
C LYS A 80 2.38 -1.60 -8.87
N TYR A 81 1.42 -0.77 -9.22
CA TYR A 81 0.14 -1.21 -9.75
C TYR A 81 0.33 -2.01 -11.05
N THR A 82 1.12 -1.51 -12.00
CA THR A 82 1.41 -2.25 -13.25
C THR A 82 2.05 -3.61 -12.99
N LYS A 83 2.98 -3.70 -12.04
CA LYS A 83 3.63 -4.97 -11.69
C LYS A 83 2.69 -5.98 -11.03
N ILE A 84 1.73 -5.51 -10.24
CA ILE A 84 0.83 -6.39 -9.48
C ILE A 84 -0.34 -6.87 -10.35
N TYR A 85 -0.89 -5.98 -11.17
CA TYR A 85 -2.15 -6.25 -11.88
C TYR A 85 -1.99 -6.32 -13.41
N GLY A 86 -0.95 -5.71 -13.97
CA GLY A 86 -0.79 -5.50 -15.41
C GLY A 86 -1.29 -4.11 -15.86
N PRO A 87 -0.93 -3.67 -17.08
CA PRO A 87 -1.27 -2.33 -17.59
C PRO A 87 -2.77 -2.14 -17.87
N ASP A 88 -3.42 -3.19 -18.38
CA ASP A 88 -4.84 -3.20 -18.74
C ASP A 88 -5.73 -3.75 -17.62
N ALA A 89 -5.19 -3.87 -16.42
CA ALA A 89 -5.94 -4.40 -15.31
C ALA A 89 -7.13 -3.52 -14.95
N GLU A 90 -8.31 -4.14 -14.91
CA GLU A 90 -9.50 -3.50 -14.39
C GLU A 90 -9.25 -3.00 -12.96
N CYS A 91 -9.85 -1.86 -12.64
CA CYS A 91 -9.72 -1.29 -11.31
C CYS A 91 -10.23 -2.32 -10.28
N VAL A 92 -9.35 -2.70 -9.35
CA VAL A 92 -9.78 -3.46 -8.18
C VAL A 92 -10.56 -2.52 -7.28
N GLU A 93 -11.88 -2.68 -7.24
CA GLU A 93 -12.73 -1.97 -6.30
C GLU A 93 -12.19 -2.18 -4.89
N LYS A 94 -11.86 -1.08 -4.22
CA LYS A 94 -11.38 -1.15 -2.85
C LYS A 94 -12.48 -1.80 -2.00
N PRO A 95 -12.17 -2.85 -1.21
CA PRO A 95 -13.17 -3.43 -0.32
C PRO A 95 -13.67 -2.34 0.63
N ILE A 96 -14.99 -2.20 0.68
CA ILE A 96 -15.66 -1.28 1.59
C ILE A 96 -15.58 -1.89 2.99
N PHE A 97 -14.82 -1.26 3.87
CA PHE A 97 -14.77 -1.66 5.27
C PHE A 97 -15.92 -1.01 6.05
N THR A 98 -16.86 -1.80 6.51
CA THR A 98 -17.84 -1.37 7.51
C THR A 98 -17.30 -1.62 8.90
N GLN A 99 -17.29 -0.61 9.76
CA GLN A 99 -16.99 -0.77 11.19
C GLN A 99 -18.27 -0.64 11.98
N THR A 100 -18.53 -1.61 12.85
CA THR A 100 -19.60 -1.55 13.84
C THR A 100 -19.01 -1.31 15.21
N THR A 101 -19.59 -0.37 15.97
CA THR A 101 -19.23 -0.17 17.37
C THR A 101 -19.53 -1.44 18.17
N ILE A 102 -18.60 -1.86 19.03
CA ILE A 102 -18.82 -2.96 19.96
C ILE A 102 -19.92 -2.54 20.94
N SER A 103 -20.94 -3.38 21.16
CA SER A 103 -21.99 -3.10 22.14
C SER A 103 -21.44 -3.11 23.56
N CYS A 104 -22.11 -2.39 24.48
CA CYS A 104 -21.71 -2.35 25.89
C CYS A 104 -21.64 -3.76 26.50
N GLU A 105 -22.60 -4.63 26.19
CA GLU A 105 -22.62 -6.03 26.68
C GLU A 105 -21.36 -6.81 26.26
N LYS A 106 -20.92 -6.65 25.00
CA LYS A 106 -19.72 -7.31 24.49
C LYS A 106 -18.45 -6.75 25.12
N LEU A 107 -18.44 -5.45 25.42
CA LEU A 107 -17.34 -4.82 26.17
C LEU A 107 -17.27 -5.35 27.60
N ASP A 108 -18.40 -5.49 28.29
CA ASP A 108 -18.47 -6.01 29.65
C ASP A 108 -17.98 -7.47 29.70
N GLN A 109 -18.41 -8.31 28.74
CA GLN A 109 -17.91 -9.68 28.62
C GLN A 109 -16.41 -9.74 28.38
N LEU A 110 -15.87 -8.88 27.51
CA LEU A 110 -14.43 -8.80 27.27
C LEU A 110 -13.67 -8.37 28.54
N GLN A 111 -14.19 -7.39 29.27
CA GLN A 111 -13.59 -6.96 30.53
C GLN A 111 -13.61 -8.07 31.59
N GLN A 112 -14.72 -8.79 31.72
CA GLN A 112 -14.81 -9.95 32.62
C GLN A 112 -13.78 -11.02 32.25
N PHE A 113 -13.65 -11.33 30.95
CA PHE A 113 -12.65 -12.28 30.45
C PHE A 113 -11.21 -11.86 30.80
N LEU A 114 -10.87 -10.59 30.60
CA LEU A 114 -9.54 -10.05 30.88
C LEU A 114 -9.23 -9.90 32.38
N ASN A 115 -10.25 -9.96 33.24
CA ASN A 115 -10.11 -9.92 34.70
C ASN A 115 -10.08 -11.31 35.35
N ASP A 116 -10.47 -12.36 34.61
CA ASP A 116 -10.49 -13.73 35.12
C ASP A 116 -9.07 -14.31 35.24
N LYS A 117 -8.69 -14.69 36.46
CA LYS A 117 -7.41 -15.34 36.79
C LYS A 117 -7.25 -16.71 36.14
N ASN A 118 -8.34 -17.34 35.69
CA ASN A 118 -8.27 -18.58 34.95
C ASN A 118 -7.78 -18.38 33.52
N ASN A 119 -7.97 -17.18 32.94
CA ASN A 119 -7.62 -16.86 31.56
C ASN A 119 -6.38 -15.98 31.45
N VAL A 120 -6.07 -15.22 32.51
CA VAL A 120 -5.02 -14.20 32.51
C VAL A 120 -4.06 -14.38 33.70
N ILE A 121 -2.76 -14.26 33.42
CA ILE A 121 -1.69 -14.13 34.41
C ILE A 121 -1.35 -12.65 34.55
N ILE A 122 -1.37 -12.15 35.78
CA ILE A 122 -0.95 -10.79 36.10
C ILE A 122 0.57 -10.81 36.30
N SER A 123 1.29 -9.91 35.64
CA SER A 123 2.72 -9.81 35.85
C SER A 123 3.03 -9.20 37.22
N SER A 124 4.01 -9.77 37.92
CA SER A 124 4.44 -9.27 39.23
C SER A 124 5.43 -8.10 39.15
N TYR A 125 6.08 -7.92 38.00
CA TYR A 125 7.22 -7.01 37.83
C TYR A 125 7.04 -5.98 36.71
N LYS A 126 6.03 -6.13 35.84
CA LYS A 126 5.73 -5.16 34.77
C LYS A 126 4.45 -4.42 35.07
N THR A 127 4.57 -3.13 35.30
CA THR A 127 3.44 -2.21 35.43
C THR A 127 3.47 -1.20 34.29
N GLU A 128 2.29 -0.78 33.83
CA GLU A 128 2.22 0.30 32.85
C GLU A 128 2.38 1.64 33.54
N THR A 129 3.43 2.38 33.17
CA THR A 129 3.72 3.71 33.72
C THR A 129 2.69 4.76 33.32
N LYS A 130 1.90 4.49 32.27
CA LYS A 130 0.88 5.41 31.73
C LYS A 130 -0.51 5.24 32.37
N THR A 131 -0.76 4.13 33.05
CA THR A 131 -2.06 3.80 33.65
C THR A 131 -1.88 3.52 35.14
N ASP A 132 -1.43 4.54 35.87
CA ASP A 132 -1.33 4.56 37.34
C ASP A 132 -0.64 3.33 37.97
N GLY A 133 0.30 2.71 37.26
CA GLY A 133 1.05 1.55 37.76
C GLY A 133 0.24 0.24 37.78
N LEU A 134 -0.84 0.12 37.02
CA LEU A 134 -1.55 -1.14 36.88
C LEU A 134 -0.64 -2.23 36.30
N PRO A 135 -0.71 -3.46 36.82
CA PRO A 135 0.13 -4.55 36.34
C PRO A 135 -0.32 -5.03 34.95
N VAL A 136 0.67 -5.27 34.09
CA VAL A 136 0.45 -5.83 32.75
C VAL A 136 -0.13 -7.23 32.88
N LYS A 137 -1.14 -7.51 32.06
CA LYS A 137 -1.88 -8.77 32.00
C LYS A 137 -1.47 -9.57 30.77
N TYR A 138 -1.18 -10.85 30.96
CA TYR A 138 -0.85 -11.78 29.89
C TYR A 138 -1.88 -12.89 29.82
N LEU A 139 -2.21 -13.36 28.61
CA LEU A 139 -3.03 -14.54 28.46
C LEU A 139 -2.27 -15.76 28.99
N LYS A 140 -2.98 -16.59 29.77
CA LYS A 140 -2.40 -17.74 30.47
C LYS A 140 -2.03 -18.89 29.53
N TYR A 141 -2.81 -19.09 28.48
CA TYR A 141 -2.68 -20.22 27.56
C TYR A 141 -2.07 -19.78 26.24
N THR A 142 -1.49 -20.74 25.51
CA THR A 142 -1.00 -20.50 24.15
C THR A 142 -2.15 -20.15 23.21
N LYS A 143 -1.80 -19.56 22.07
CA LYS A 143 -2.76 -19.21 21.04
C LYS A 143 -3.58 -20.44 20.64
N GLU A 144 -2.94 -21.57 20.40
CA GLU A 144 -3.59 -22.81 19.93
C GLU A 144 -4.63 -23.31 20.93
N SER A 145 -4.29 -23.36 22.23
CA SER A 145 -5.22 -23.80 23.28
C SER A 145 -6.42 -22.86 23.45
N LEU A 146 -6.22 -21.55 23.29
CA LEU A 146 -7.32 -20.59 23.30
C LEU A 146 -8.22 -20.78 22.08
N TRP A 147 -7.64 -21.03 20.91
CA TRP A 147 -8.39 -21.23 19.69
C TRP A 147 -9.25 -22.49 19.76
N GLU A 148 -8.73 -23.58 20.29
CA GLU A 148 -9.51 -24.81 20.50
C GLU A 148 -10.67 -24.56 21.47
N LYS A 149 -10.38 -23.96 22.64
CA LYS A 149 -11.37 -23.70 23.69
C LYS A 149 -12.50 -22.76 23.27
N PHE A 150 -12.21 -21.77 22.43
CA PHE A 150 -13.15 -20.74 21.98
C PHE A 150 -13.57 -20.91 20.51
N SER A 151 -13.25 -22.06 19.90
CA SER A 151 -13.69 -22.35 18.55
C SER A 151 -15.19 -22.61 18.52
N TYR A 152 -15.87 -21.98 17.57
CA TYR A 152 -17.26 -22.24 17.26
C TYR A 152 -17.40 -22.45 15.76
N GLN A 153 -18.04 -23.54 15.37
CA GLN A 153 -18.37 -23.82 13.98
C GLN A 153 -19.75 -23.24 13.69
N PHE A 154 -19.79 -22.27 12.79
CA PHE A 154 -21.05 -21.69 12.34
C PHE A 154 -21.75 -22.62 11.33
N PRO A 155 -23.07 -22.45 11.11
CA PRO A 155 -23.82 -23.23 10.12
C PRO A 155 -23.33 -23.06 8.68
N ASP A 156 -22.51 -22.04 8.41
CA ASP A 156 -21.86 -21.76 7.12
C ASP A 156 -20.52 -22.51 6.96
N ASP A 157 -20.23 -23.47 7.84
CA ASP A 157 -18.97 -24.23 7.94
C ASP A 157 -17.72 -23.38 8.21
N VAL A 158 -17.88 -22.08 8.48
CA VAL A 158 -16.76 -21.21 8.85
C VAL A 158 -16.44 -21.41 10.33
N LYS A 159 -15.22 -21.89 10.61
CA LYS A 159 -14.67 -21.90 11.97
C LYS A 159 -14.29 -20.46 12.36
N ARG A 160 -14.95 -19.93 13.38
CA ARG A 160 -14.54 -18.65 13.99
C ARG A 160 -14.19 -18.88 15.46
N THR A 161 -13.29 -18.06 15.97
CA THR A 161 -12.94 -18.05 17.40
C THR A 161 -13.70 -16.92 18.06
N SER A 162 -14.57 -17.22 19.03
CA SER A 162 -15.29 -16.19 19.78
C SER A 162 -14.95 -16.23 21.26
N PHE A 163 -14.27 -15.19 21.72
CA PHE A 163 -14.02 -14.96 23.15
C PHE A 163 -15.25 -14.38 23.88
N ILE A 164 -16.31 -14.08 23.12
CA ILE A 164 -17.54 -13.43 23.58
C ILE A 164 -18.67 -14.44 23.34
N MET A 165 -19.51 -14.63 24.35
CA MET A 165 -20.65 -15.53 24.23
C MET A 165 -21.65 -14.90 23.26
N PHE A 166 -22.06 -15.66 22.24
CA PHE A 166 -23.20 -15.25 21.41
C PHE A 166 -24.45 -15.38 22.28
N LEU A 167 -24.99 -14.25 22.74
CA LEU A 167 -26.36 -14.17 23.24
C LEU A 167 -27.31 -14.03 22.04
#